data_AF-A0A5R8WWY7-F1
#
_entry.id   AF-A0A5R8WWY7-F1
#
_cell.length_a   1.000
_cell.length_b   1.000
_cell.length_c   1.000
_cell.angle_alpha   90.00
_cell.angle_beta   90.00
_cell.angle_gamma   90.00
#
_symmetry.space_group_name_H-M   'P 1'
#
loop_
_entity.id
_entity.type
_entity.pdbx_description
1 polymer ?
#
loop_
_entity_poly.entity_id
_entity_poly.type
_entity_poly.pdbx_seq_one_letter_code
_entity_poly.pdbx_strand_id
1 'polypeptide(L)'
;MSGATPGRQQWRALLETVVESVEEFGPQELQELKRRWHQLFGGGQQPFLWHCFSFRLHPHLTGAPAVADYEAQPVRAFLVFFEQAAWGFRCRGVRLPPWPLLRELSSQGPPEGRDVYVTQPTLNWVFCQTHEAGFGPYFARADPASTAGMA
;
A
#
# COMPACT_ATOMS: atom_id res chain seq x y z
N MET A 1 -10.82 20.80 17.34
CA MET A 1 -9.43 20.71 16.82
C MET A 1 -9.19 19.25 16.50
N SER A 2 -9.27 18.85 15.23
CA SER A 2 -9.02 17.47 14.84
C SER A 2 -7.51 17.22 14.93
N GLY A 3 -7.07 16.60 16.04
CA GLY A 3 -5.68 16.21 16.22
C GLY A 3 -5.34 15.15 15.18
N ALA A 4 -4.62 15.53 14.13
CA ALA A 4 -4.08 14.55 13.19
C ALA A 4 -3.23 13.55 13.98
N THR A 5 -3.46 12.25 13.76
CA THR A 5 -2.72 11.23 14.50
C THR A 5 -1.22 11.31 14.10
N PRO A 6 -0.29 11.05 15.02
CA PRO A 6 1.15 11.15 14.73
C PRO A 6 1.57 10.36 13.48
N GLY A 7 0.94 9.20 13.22
CA GLY A 7 1.26 8.38 12.06
C GLY A 7 0.89 9.08 10.75
N ARG A 8 -0.26 9.75 10.71
CA ARG A 8 -0.71 10.50 9.53
C ARG A 8 0.28 11.61 9.16
N GLN A 9 0.74 12.36 10.15
CA GLN A 9 1.66 13.48 9.91
C GLN A 9 3.04 13.00 9.43
N GLN A 10 3.58 11.94 10.03
CA GLN A 10 4.87 11.37 9.63
C GLN A 10 4.84 10.83 8.19
N TRP A 11 3.78 10.09 7.85
CA TRP A 11 3.62 9.56 6.49
C TRP A 11 3.44 10.66 5.45
N ARG A 12 2.62 11.68 5.73
CA ARG A 12 2.47 12.84 4.86
C ARG A 12 3.82 13.54 4.64
N ALA A 13 4.54 13.83 5.72
CA ALA A 13 5.84 14.51 5.65
C ALA A 13 6.85 13.72 4.81
N LEU A 14 6.94 12.40 5.00
CA LEU A 14 7.79 11.53 4.17
C LEU A 14 7.41 11.66 2.69
N LEU A 15 6.12 11.52 2.37
CA LEU A 15 5.66 11.57 0.98
C LEU A 15 5.95 12.92 0.32
N GLU A 16 5.76 14.02 1.04
CA GLU A 16 6.07 15.37 0.56
C GLU A 16 7.57 15.57 0.24
N THR A 17 8.47 14.72 0.74
CA THR A 17 9.91 14.75 0.34
C THR A 17 10.20 14.07 -0.99
N VAL A 18 9.30 13.20 -1.48
CA VAL A 18 9.54 12.33 -2.65
C VAL A 18 8.63 12.61 -3.84
N VAL A 19 7.49 13.27 -3.63
CA VAL A 19 6.48 13.52 -4.67
C VAL A 19 6.14 15.00 -4.87
N GLU A 20 5.51 15.30 -6.00
CA GLU A 20 5.09 16.65 -6.40
C GLU A 20 3.84 17.11 -5.65
N SER A 21 2.91 16.18 -5.36
CA SER A 21 1.73 16.48 -4.55
C SER A 21 1.26 15.28 -3.74
N VAL A 22 0.68 15.58 -2.56
CA VAL A 22 0.07 14.63 -1.63
C VAL A 22 -1.32 15.12 -1.24
N GLU A 23 -2.34 14.33 -1.52
CA GLU A 23 -3.74 14.58 -1.17
C GLU A 23 -4.26 13.45 -0.29
N GLU A 24 -5.08 13.74 0.72
CA GLU A 24 -5.70 12.71 1.56
C GLU A 24 -6.95 12.12 0.91
N PHE A 25 -7.21 10.84 1.13
CA PHE A 25 -8.48 10.23 0.73
C PHE A 25 -9.66 10.77 1.55
N GLY A 26 -10.81 10.94 0.89
CA GLY A 26 -12.09 10.97 1.59
C GLY A 26 -12.40 9.58 2.20
N PRO A 27 -13.14 9.51 3.33
CA PRO A 27 -13.41 8.24 4.00
C PRO A 27 -14.07 7.16 3.11
N GLN A 28 -15.06 7.55 2.30
CA GLN A 28 -15.75 6.64 1.38
C GLN A 28 -14.81 6.13 0.28
N GLU A 29 -13.93 6.99 -0.22
CA GLU A 29 -12.99 6.63 -1.28
C GLU A 29 -11.94 5.62 -0.79
N LEU A 30 -11.48 5.77 0.45
CA LEU A 30 -10.56 4.82 1.08
C LEU A 30 -11.22 3.47 1.34
N GLN A 31 -12.48 3.47 1.79
CA GLN A 31 -13.25 2.24 1.97
C GLN A 31 -13.42 1.50 0.64
N GLU A 32 -13.74 2.24 -0.42
CA GLU A 32 -13.87 1.71 -1.77
C GLU A 32 -12.53 1.16 -2.31
N LEU A 33 -11.42 1.85 -2.05
CA LEU A 33 -10.08 1.37 -2.39
C LEU A 33 -9.78 0.02 -1.73
N LYS A 34 -10.00 -0.10 -0.41
CA LYS A 34 -9.78 -1.35 0.33
C LYS A 34 -10.71 -2.46 -0.16
N ARG A 35 -11.97 -2.14 -0.49
CA ARG A 35 -12.93 -3.09 -1.08
C ARG A 35 -12.45 -3.62 -2.44
N ARG A 36 -12.01 -2.74 -3.34
CA ARG A 36 -11.45 -3.13 -4.65
C ARG A 36 -10.16 -3.94 -4.51
N TRP A 37 -9.31 -3.57 -3.56
CA TRP A 37 -8.12 -4.35 -3.25
C TRP A 37 -8.49 -5.79 -2.86
N HIS A 38 -9.48 -5.99 -1.99
CA HIS A 38 -9.95 -7.32 -1.61
C HIS A 38 -10.45 -8.14 -2.81
N GLN A 39 -11.13 -7.50 -3.76
CA GLN A 39 -11.64 -8.19 -4.95
C GLN A 39 -10.53 -8.66 -5.89
N LEU A 40 -9.44 -7.91 -5.99
CA LEU A 40 -8.37 -8.19 -6.93
C LEU A 40 -7.28 -9.10 -6.35
N PHE A 41 -6.98 -8.96 -5.06
CA PHE A 41 -5.87 -9.64 -4.40
C PHE A 41 -6.29 -10.59 -3.29
N GLY A 42 -7.54 -10.48 -2.81
CA GLY A 42 -8.03 -11.25 -1.67
C GLY A 42 -8.34 -12.69 -2.05
N GLY A 43 -7.73 -13.63 -1.32
CA GLY A 43 -8.08 -15.07 -1.37
C GLY A 43 -9.18 -15.49 -0.41
N GLY A 44 -10.15 -14.59 -0.11
CA GLY A 44 -11.19 -14.78 0.91
C GLY A 44 -11.16 -13.73 2.02
N GLN A 45 -11.98 -13.91 3.06
CA GLN A 45 -12.03 -13.00 4.22
C GLN A 45 -10.88 -13.29 5.19
N GLN A 46 -9.75 -12.62 4.96
CA GLN A 46 -8.63 -12.62 5.90
C GLN A 46 -8.77 -11.47 6.90
N PRO A 47 -8.29 -11.62 8.15
CA PRO A 47 -8.38 -10.56 9.15
C PRO A 47 -7.48 -9.36 8.83
N PHE A 48 -6.44 -9.57 8.02
CA PHE A 48 -5.55 -8.52 7.51
C PHE A 48 -5.31 -8.71 6.01
N LEU A 49 -5.16 -7.62 5.25
CA LEU A 49 -4.99 -7.68 3.80
C LEU A 49 -3.75 -8.51 3.42
N TRP A 50 -2.59 -8.21 4.01
CA TRP A 50 -1.32 -8.85 3.69
C TRP A 50 -1.30 -10.38 3.94
N HIS A 51 -2.27 -10.93 4.69
CA HIS A 51 -2.37 -12.37 4.89
C HIS A 51 -2.68 -13.15 3.61
N CYS A 52 -3.28 -12.53 2.59
CA CYS A 52 -3.43 -13.22 1.31
C CYS A 52 -2.06 -13.58 0.69
N PHE A 53 -1.01 -12.81 1.01
CA PHE A 53 0.35 -13.08 0.58
C PHE A 53 1.04 -14.07 1.53
N SER A 54 1.00 -13.85 2.85
CA SER A 54 1.68 -14.77 3.79
C SER A 54 1.12 -16.20 3.74
N PHE A 55 -0.18 -16.36 3.48
CA PHE A 55 -0.82 -17.67 3.30
C PHE A 55 -0.77 -18.18 1.85
N ARG A 56 -0.09 -17.46 0.94
CA ARG A 56 0.10 -17.84 -0.46
C ARG A 56 -1.21 -18.05 -1.23
N LEU A 57 -2.23 -17.28 -0.89
CA LEU A 57 -3.54 -17.32 -1.55
C LEU A 57 -3.58 -16.53 -2.85
N HIS A 58 -2.63 -15.61 -3.03
CA HIS A 58 -2.44 -14.86 -4.26
C HIS A 58 -0.97 -14.94 -4.71
N PRO A 59 -0.67 -15.12 -6.03
CA PRO A 59 0.70 -15.07 -6.53
C PRO A 59 1.41 -13.77 -6.18
N HIS A 60 2.64 -13.85 -5.66
CA HIS A 60 3.39 -12.68 -5.21
C HIS A 60 4.90 -12.96 -5.18
N LEU A 61 5.68 -11.88 -5.19
CA LEU A 61 7.09 -11.83 -4.82
C LEU A 61 7.20 -11.46 -3.34
N THR A 62 8.31 -11.86 -2.70
CA THR A 62 8.63 -11.50 -1.31
C THR A 62 10.09 -11.09 -1.16
N GLY A 63 10.40 -10.23 -0.19
CA GLY A 63 11.76 -9.82 0.14
C GLY A 63 12.44 -8.99 -0.96
N ALA A 64 13.72 -9.25 -1.23
CA ALA A 64 14.50 -8.49 -2.21
C ALA A 64 13.89 -8.46 -3.63
N PRO A 65 13.37 -9.57 -4.19
CA PRO A 65 12.62 -9.53 -5.46
C PRO A 65 11.41 -8.59 -5.43
N ALA A 66 10.65 -8.55 -4.33
CA ALA A 66 9.49 -7.65 -4.22
C ALA A 66 9.92 -6.18 -4.21
N VAL A 67 11.02 -5.86 -3.52
CA VAL A 67 11.60 -4.50 -3.50
C VAL A 67 12.07 -4.10 -4.89
N ALA A 68 12.79 -4.99 -5.59
CA ALA A 68 13.29 -4.71 -6.94
C ALA A 68 12.15 -4.43 -7.92
N ASP A 69 11.09 -5.25 -7.91
CA ASP A 69 9.92 -5.02 -8.76
C ASP A 69 9.20 -3.72 -8.41
N TYR A 70 9.05 -3.41 -7.12
CA TYR A 70 8.46 -2.17 -6.64
C TYR A 70 9.22 -0.94 -7.13
N GLU A 71 10.54 -0.88 -6.89
CA GLU A 71 11.36 0.28 -7.23
C GLU A 71 11.50 0.47 -8.76
N ALA A 72 11.29 -0.59 -9.54
CA ALA A 72 11.31 -0.54 -11.00
C ALA A 72 9.98 -0.08 -11.64
N GLN A 73 8.90 0.13 -10.87
CA GLN A 73 7.61 0.50 -11.47
C GLN A 73 7.64 1.91 -12.06
N PRO A 74 7.26 2.08 -13.35
CA PRO A 74 7.05 3.40 -13.92
C PRO A 74 5.77 4.00 -13.33
N VAL A 75 5.87 5.19 -12.72
CA VAL A 75 4.72 5.87 -12.11
C VAL A 75 4.65 7.34 -12.49
N ARG A 76 3.42 7.84 -12.56
CA ARG A 76 3.09 9.28 -12.53
C ARG A 76 2.14 9.63 -11.38
N ALA A 77 1.47 8.61 -10.84
CA ALA A 77 0.63 8.68 -9.67
C ALA A 77 0.61 7.32 -8.97
N PHE A 78 0.46 7.34 -7.65
CA PHE A 78 0.30 6.15 -6.83
C PHE A 78 -0.51 6.48 -5.58
N LEU A 79 -0.99 5.44 -4.92
CA LEU A 79 -1.80 5.49 -3.72
C LEU A 79 -1.02 4.87 -2.57
N VAL A 80 -1.18 5.43 -1.38
CA VAL A 80 -0.64 4.90 -0.12
C VAL A 80 -1.79 4.73 0.85
N PHE A 81 -1.99 3.53 1.37
CA PHE A 81 -2.99 3.27 2.40
C PHE A 81 -2.47 2.26 3.41
N PHE A 82 -3.17 2.11 4.54
CA PHE A 82 -2.69 1.31 5.66
C PHE A 82 -3.75 0.35 6.13
N GLU A 83 -3.33 -0.74 6.74
CA GLU A 83 -4.22 -1.81 7.23
C GLU A 83 -5.32 -1.23 8.14
N GLN A 84 -4.90 -0.59 9.24
CA GLN A 84 -5.78 -0.17 10.33
C GLN A 84 -6.15 1.33 10.27
N ALA A 85 -5.51 2.12 9.41
CA ALA A 85 -5.83 3.54 9.30
C ALA A 85 -7.16 3.79 8.56
N ALA A 86 -7.90 4.79 9.04
CA ALA A 86 -9.01 5.43 8.34
C ALA A 86 -8.56 6.60 7.44
N TRP A 87 -7.28 6.65 7.09
CA TRP A 87 -6.66 7.66 6.24
C TRP A 87 -5.67 7.01 5.28
N GLY A 88 -5.31 7.76 4.24
CA GLY A 88 -4.34 7.36 3.21
C GLY A 88 -4.11 8.53 2.26
N PHE A 89 -3.25 8.35 1.28
CA PHE A 89 -2.80 9.41 0.39
C PHE A 89 -2.88 9.03 -1.09
N ARG A 90 -3.26 10.01 -1.91
CA ARG A 90 -3.01 10.05 -3.35
C ARG A 90 -1.77 10.88 -3.59
N CYS A 91 -0.83 10.33 -4.33
CA CYS A 91 0.42 10.98 -4.63
C CYS A 91 0.58 11.15 -6.14
N ARG A 92 1.07 12.30 -6.58
CA ARG A 92 1.54 12.51 -7.97
C ARG A 92 3.03 12.75 -7.98
N GLY A 93 3.74 12.02 -8.80
CA GLY A 93 5.19 12.13 -8.92
C GLY A 93 5.76 11.06 -9.83
N VAL A 94 7.00 11.29 -10.27
CA VAL A 94 7.73 10.42 -11.22
C VAL A 94 8.53 9.31 -10.55
N ARG A 95 8.51 9.22 -9.22
CA ARG A 95 9.20 8.19 -8.43
C ARG A 95 8.32 7.72 -7.27
N LEU A 96 8.51 6.46 -6.90
CA LEU A 96 7.94 5.88 -5.69
C LEU A 96 8.79 6.23 -4.46
N PRO A 97 8.22 6.23 -3.25
CA PRO A 97 8.99 6.34 -2.02
C PRO A 97 10.02 5.21 -1.93
N PRO A 98 11.31 5.49 -1.69
CA PRO A 98 12.32 4.44 -1.52
C PRO A 98 11.93 3.46 -0.41
N TRP A 99 12.13 2.15 -0.66
CA TRP A 99 11.76 1.13 0.32
C TRP A 99 12.39 1.33 1.70
N PRO A 100 13.66 1.77 1.85
CA PRO A 100 14.25 2.01 3.17
C PRO A 100 13.45 3.02 4.02
N LEU A 101 12.92 4.09 3.41
CA LEU A 101 12.12 5.10 4.12
C LEU A 101 10.75 4.52 4.53
N LEU A 102 10.12 3.74 3.66
CA LEU A 102 8.87 3.04 3.98
C LEU A 102 9.06 2.05 5.14
N ARG A 103 10.14 1.28 5.10
CA ARG A 103 10.47 0.27 6.11
C ARG A 103 10.74 0.90 7.47
N GLU A 104 11.42 2.03 7.50
CA GLU A 104 11.69 2.77 8.74
C GLU A 104 10.39 3.18 9.44
N LEU A 105 9.48 3.86 8.73
CA LEU A 105 8.18 4.22 9.30
C LEU A 105 7.30 3.01 9.61
N SER A 106 7.34 1.97 8.79
CA SER A 106 6.61 0.72 9.06
C SER A 106 7.08 0.06 10.35
N SER A 107 8.39 0.11 10.64
CA SER A 107 8.96 -0.54 11.83
C SER A 107 8.88 0.31 13.09
N GLN A 108 9.05 1.63 12.97
CA GLN A 108 9.21 2.54 14.11
C GLN A 108 8.05 3.52 14.30
N GLY A 109 7.18 3.65 13.29
CA GLY A 109 6.06 4.57 13.32
C GLY A 109 4.91 4.13 14.25
N PRO A 110 3.86 4.96 14.38
CA PRO A 110 2.65 4.64 15.13
C PRO A 110 1.88 3.44 14.57
N PRO A 111 1.26 2.60 15.43
CA PRO A 111 0.64 1.34 15.02
C PRO A 111 -0.30 1.42 13.81
N GLU A 112 -1.10 2.48 13.70
CA GLU A 112 -2.08 2.63 12.61
C GLU A 112 -1.45 2.76 11.21
N GLY A 113 -0.17 3.14 11.12
CA GLY A 113 0.57 3.35 9.88
C GLY A 113 1.70 2.32 9.65
N ARG A 114 1.72 1.24 10.42
CA ARG A 114 2.81 0.26 10.41
C ARG A 114 2.74 -0.74 9.27
N ASP A 115 1.53 -1.14 8.87
CA ASP A 115 1.31 -1.97 7.69
C ASP A 115 0.86 -1.08 6.53
N VAL A 116 1.76 -0.87 5.57
CA VAL A 116 1.59 0.07 4.47
C VAL A 116 1.47 -0.64 3.14
N TYR A 117 0.57 -0.12 2.31
CA TYR A 117 0.29 -0.57 0.96
C TYR A 117 0.56 0.58 0.00
N VAL A 118 1.37 0.32 -1.03
CA VAL A 118 1.61 1.24 -2.13
C VAL A 118 1.11 0.60 -3.41
N THR A 119 0.35 1.32 -4.21
CA THR A 119 -0.27 0.78 -5.43
C THR A 119 -0.48 1.87 -6.47
N GLN A 120 -0.61 1.50 -7.73
CA GLN A 120 -1.10 2.43 -8.75
C GLN A 120 -2.63 2.66 -8.63
N PRO A 121 -3.17 3.77 -9.15
CA PRO A 121 -4.61 4.07 -9.05
C PRO A 121 -5.54 3.00 -9.64
N THR A 122 -5.08 2.24 -10.64
CA THR A 122 -5.85 1.17 -11.27
C THR A 122 -5.79 -0.16 -10.52
N LEU A 123 -4.94 -0.27 -9.50
CA LEU A 123 -4.68 -1.50 -8.73
C LEU A 123 -4.05 -2.65 -9.51
N ASN A 124 -3.41 -2.46 -10.68
CA ASN A 124 -2.81 -3.62 -11.38
C ASN A 124 -1.55 -4.19 -10.67
N TRP A 125 -1.04 -3.52 -9.65
CA TRP A 125 -0.02 -4.06 -8.74
C TRP A 125 -0.16 -3.44 -7.35
N VAL A 126 0.28 -4.15 -6.32
CA VAL A 126 0.43 -3.64 -4.96
C VAL A 126 1.76 -4.08 -4.37
N PHE A 127 2.42 -3.16 -3.69
CA PHE A 127 3.53 -3.40 -2.80
C PHE A 127 3.03 -3.28 -1.37
N CYS A 128 3.40 -4.21 -0.50
CA CYS A 128 3.02 -4.24 0.89
C CYS A 128 4.27 -4.37 1.76
N GLN A 129 4.43 -3.46 2.73
CA GLN A 129 5.43 -3.58 3.78
C GLN A 129 4.70 -3.75 5.11
N THR A 130 4.89 -4.91 5.74
CA THR A 130 4.33 -5.23 7.05
C THR A 130 5.32 -4.87 8.16
N HIS A 131 4.82 -4.61 9.36
CA HIS A 131 5.70 -4.39 10.52
C HIS A 131 6.16 -5.69 11.21
N GLU A 132 5.56 -6.82 10.85
CA GLU A 132 5.91 -8.12 11.44
C GLU A 132 7.25 -8.63 10.91
N ALA A 133 8.17 -8.92 11.84
CA ALA A 133 9.46 -9.49 11.50
C ALA A 133 9.30 -10.87 10.84
N GLY A 134 9.94 -11.06 9.69
CA GLY A 134 9.88 -12.31 8.93
C GLY A 134 8.75 -12.37 7.90
N PHE A 135 7.88 -11.36 7.84
CA PHE A 135 6.86 -11.22 6.80
C PHE A 135 7.15 -10.04 5.89
N GLY A 136 6.92 -10.25 4.59
CA GLY A 136 7.12 -9.24 3.56
C GLY A 136 8.56 -8.72 3.43
N PRO A 137 8.75 -7.59 2.73
CA PRO A 137 7.74 -6.93 1.90
C PRO A 137 7.23 -7.86 0.80
N TYR A 138 6.01 -7.62 0.32
CA TYR A 138 5.38 -8.35 -0.76
C TYR A 138 5.16 -7.45 -1.97
N PHE A 139 5.23 -8.03 -3.16
CA PHE A 139 4.80 -7.38 -4.40
C PHE A 139 3.91 -8.34 -5.18
N ALA A 140 2.71 -7.89 -5.55
CA ALA A 140 1.76 -8.68 -6.30
C ALA A 140 1.19 -7.88 -7.47
N ARG A 141 0.88 -8.56 -8.57
CA ARG A 141 0.12 -8.00 -9.69
C ARG A 141 -1.33 -8.46 -9.57
N ALA A 142 -2.30 -7.63 -9.92
CA ALA A 142 -3.69 -8.07 -9.91
C ALA A 142 -3.87 -9.23 -10.89
N ASP A 143 -4.68 -10.21 -10.51
CA ASP A 143 -5.03 -11.30 -11.42
C ASP A 143 -5.81 -10.74 -12.63
N PRO A 144 -5.34 -10.94 -13.88
CA PRO A 144 -6.07 -10.54 -15.08
C PRO A 144 -7.49 -11.12 -15.12
N ALA A 145 -7.71 -12.34 -14.61
CA ALA A 145 -9.02 -12.98 -14.59
C ALA A 145 -10.02 -12.25 -13.68
N SER A 146 -9.54 -11.60 -12.62
CA SER A 146 -10.37 -10.78 -11.70
C SER A 146 -10.77 -9.44 -12.29
N THR A 147 -10.14 -8.99 -13.38
CA THR A 147 -10.48 -7.74 -14.09
C THR A 147 -11.49 -7.93 -15.24
N ALA A 148 -11.65 -9.15 -15.75
CA ALA A 148 -12.53 -9.45 -16.89
C ALA A 148 -14.04 -9.43 -16.57
N GLY A 149 -14.42 -9.39 -15.29
CA GLY A 149 -15.82 -9.37 -14.85
C GLY A 149 -16.39 -7.98 -14.50
N MET A 150 -15.66 -6.89 -14.78
CA MET A 150 -16.05 -5.52 -14.41
C MET A 150 -16.16 -4.55 -15.61
N ALA A 151 -16.32 -5.08 -16.83
CA ALA A 151 -16.60 -4.30 -18.04
C ALA A 151 -18.09 -4.33 -18.39
#